data_AF-A0A4Z1HTN9-F1
#
_entry.id   AF-A0A4Z1HTN9-F1
#
_cell.length_a   1.000
_cell.length_b   1.000
_cell.length_c   1.000
_cell.angle_alpha   90.00
_cell.angle_beta   90.00
_cell.angle_gamma   90.00
#
_symmetry.space_group_name_H-M   'P 1'
#
loop_
_entity.id
_entity.type
_entity.pdbx_description
1 polymer ?
#
loop_
_entity_poly.entity_id
_entity_poly.type
_entity_poly.pdbx_seq_one_letter_code
_entity_poly.pdbx_strand_id
1 'polypeptide(L)'
;MPKLRLRGSSRLTFASFSNAAKALGFIQIDDPNTPDAMVDGLTTVFSTVNEQRQRVSTFDAFLPRETALKREKHLTICTNTILSRIAFSKDNGVPRPNRVFFKLADPNLTKYTRLKSKEKSLFARALWAHLNGIGPRKHLEEYGISVVKDLPGVGSGLKIPVKELLTRLVIHPMLGVLEFFKYMIFRSGILSMPINNITLFVRSKILNQDYTGIDNEKLATASSQIQDLILDIELMPLAVTAMDDLEEHQRLFPKMGMFSILATLAKPKSRGTVRLGSSGPHQRPKVDFGILSNPEDYIVARASVRLSLKLAETMRASGFPLQENITFPEDKQAKDAKNDNNEEIDNFIMRRIRTIYHYSSSCRMAPADDTESPGVVDDQLKVHGVKGLRVCDTSIFPQIISHHLQAPVVMVAEKCADLIKTHG
;
A
#
# COMPACT_ATOMS: atom_id res chain seq x y z
N MET A 1 8.43 -9.23 -26.77
CA MET A 1 7.22 -9.41 -25.94
C MET A 1 6.02 -8.87 -26.72
N PRO A 2 4.98 -9.67 -27.00
CA PRO A 2 3.81 -9.15 -27.69
C PRO A 2 3.05 -8.25 -26.72
N LYS A 3 2.86 -6.97 -27.09
CA LYS A 3 1.96 -6.05 -26.39
C LYS A 3 0.57 -6.70 -26.36
N LEU A 4 0.09 -7.09 -25.18
CA LEU A 4 -1.28 -7.54 -24.97
C LEU A 4 -2.21 -6.35 -25.20
N ARG A 5 -2.50 -6.04 -26.46
CA ARG A 5 -3.51 -5.05 -26.84
C ARG A 5 -4.85 -5.59 -26.40
N LEU A 6 -5.49 -4.87 -25.46
CA LEU A 6 -6.86 -5.09 -25.02
C LEU A 6 -7.83 -4.96 -26.23
N ARG A 7 -7.94 -6.00 -27.06
CA ARG A 7 -8.96 -6.07 -28.11
C ARG A 7 -10.29 -6.48 -27.48
N GLY A 8 -11.27 -5.58 -27.54
CA GLY A 8 -12.68 -5.99 -27.68
C GLY A 8 -13.58 -5.94 -26.45
N SER A 9 -13.27 -5.21 -25.38
CA SER A 9 -14.28 -4.89 -24.35
C SER A 9 -14.07 -3.55 -23.61
N SER A 10 -13.25 -2.65 -24.14
CA SER A 10 -12.90 -1.35 -23.53
C SER A 10 -14.02 -0.30 -23.64
N ARG A 11 -15.29 -0.69 -23.61
CA ARG A 11 -16.40 0.24 -23.30
C ARG A 11 -16.41 0.48 -21.78
N LEU A 12 -15.33 1.15 -21.38
CA LEU A 12 -15.13 2.04 -20.24
C LEU A 12 -16.08 1.87 -19.05
N THR A 13 -15.65 1.10 -18.06
CA THR A 13 -16.20 1.13 -16.70
C THR A 13 -16.13 2.52 -16.06
N PHE A 14 -15.32 3.45 -16.60
CA PHE A 14 -15.12 4.81 -16.08
C PHE A 14 -14.96 5.88 -17.18
N ALA A 15 -15.76 5.80 -18.25
CA ALA A 15 -15.70 6.79 -19.36
C ALA A 15 -15.95 8.20 -18.88
N SER A 16 -17.00 8.37 -18.09
CA SER A 16 -17.41 9.67 -17.59
C SER A 16 -16.32 10.30 -16.73
N PHE A 17 -15.64 9.51 -15.87
CA PHE A 17 -14.48 9.99 -15.10
C PHE A 17 -13.33 10.41 -16.01
N SER A 18 -13.01 9.58 -17.02
CA SER A 18 -11.92 9.87 -17.97
C SER A 18 -12.19 11.14 -18.78
N ASN A 19 -13.42 11.31 -19.26
CA ASN A 19 -13.84 12.48 -20.01
C ASN A 19 -13.88 13.74 -19.12
N ALA A 20 -14.32 13.61 -17.87
CA ALA A 20 -14.27 14.69 -16.90
C ALA A 20 -12.84 15.13 -16.62
N ALA A 21 -11.92 14.19 -16.40
CA ALA A 21 -10.50 14.52 -16.22
C ALA A 21 -9.93 15.26 -17.44
N LYS A 22 -10.22 14.80 -18.65
CA LYS A 22 -9.81 15.49 -19.89
C LYS A 22 -10.40 16.89 -20.02
N ALA A 23 -11.66 17.08 -19.64
CA ALA A 23 -12.32 18.39 -19.65
C ALA A 23 -11.68 19.36 -18.64
N LEU A 24 -11.07 18.86 -17.56
CA LEU A 24 -10.28 19.64 -16.61
C LEU A 24 -8.81 19.84 -17.02
N GLY A 25 -8.42 19.39 -18.22
CA GLY A 25 -7.09 19.57 -18.79
C GLY A 25 -6.09 18.43 -18.53
N PHE A 26 -6.49 17.36 -17.84
CA PHE A 26 -5.60 16.21 -17.60
C PHE A 26 -5.39 15.38 -18.87
N ILE A 27 -4.14 15.05 -19.15
CA ILE A 27 -3.77 14.25 -20.32
C ILE A 27 -3.99 12.75 -20.06
N GLN A 28 -4.07 11.97 -21.14
CA GLN A 28 -3.96 10.51 -21.07
C GLN A 28 -2.48 10.12 -21.15
N ILE A 29 -2.03 9.33 -20.19
CA ILE A 29 -0.74 8.66 -20.19
C ILE A 29 -0.99 7.21 -20.62
N ASP A 30 -0.32 6.76 -21.68
CA ASP A 30 -0.49 5.42 -22.22
C ASP A 30 0.25 4.36 -21.41
N ASP A 31 1.48 4.66 -20.98
CA ASP A 31 2.29 3.81 -20.11
C ASP A 31 3.05 4.65 -19.08
N PRO A 32 2.60 4.68 -17.81
CA PRO A 32 3.21 5.47 -16.76
C PRO A 32 4.52 4.83 -16.24
N ASN A 33 4.90 3.65 -16.71
CA ASN A 33 6.11 2.93 -16.26
C ASN A 33 7.30 3.13 -17.19
N THR A 34 7.19 4.03 -18.18
CA THR A 34 8.32 4.41 -19.03
C THR A 34 9.19 5.47 -18.33
N PRO A 35 10.53 5.47 -18.51
CA PRO A 35 11.42 6.41 -17.83
C PRO A 35 11.12 7.90 -18.13
N ASP A 36 10.52 8.15 -19.30
CA ASP A 36 10.15 9.46 -19.83
C ASP A 36 8.64 9.75 -19.70
N ALA A 37 7.90 8.90 -18.99
CA ALA A 37 6.47 9.11 -18.76
C ALA A 37 6.22 10.48 -18.08
N MET A 38 5.21 11.19 -18.59
CA MET A 38 4.61 12.29 -17.83
C MET A 38 3.99 11.74 -16.55
N VAL A 39 4.05 12.52 -15.47
CA VAL A 39 3.56 12.08 -14.16
C VAL A 39 2.14 12.54 -13.87
N ASP A 40 1.75 13.72 -14.35
CA ASP A 40 0.41 14.28 -14.14
C ASP A 40 -0.55 13.86 -15.25
N GLY A 41 -1.47 12.95 -14.95
CA GLY A 41 -2.45 12.52 -15.93
C GLY A 41 -3.20 11.25 -15.58
N LEU A 42 -4.17 10.95 -16.44
CA LEU A 42 -4.97 9.75 -16.38
C LEU A 42 -4.21 8.58 -16.99
N THR A 43 -4.09 7.47 -16.28
CA THR A 43 -3.38 6.29 -16.75
C THR A 43 -4.11 5.00 -16.45
N THR A 44 -3.75 3.93 -17.14
CA THR A 44 -4.23 2.57 -16.85
C THR A 44 -3.34 1.94 -15.78
N VAL A 45 -3.96 1.37 -14.75
CA VAL A 45 -3.23 0.65 -13.70
C VAL A 45 -2.97 -0.78 -14.19
N PHE A 46 -1.70 -1.11 -14.40
CA PHE A 46 -1.30 -2.46 -14.75
C PHE A 46 -1.45 -3.40 -13.55
N SER A 47 -1.94 -4.61 -13.80
CA SER A 47 -2.15 -5.64 -12.78
C SER A 47 -1.38 -6.90 -13.13
N THR A 48 -0.90 -7.61 -12.11
CA THR A 48 -0.20 -8.89 -12.27
C THR A 48 -1.20 -10.01 -12.56
N VAL A 49 -1.49 -10.20 -13.85
CA VAL A 49 -2.37 -11.26 -14.36
C VAL A 49 -1.71 -12.03 -15.50
N ASN A 50 -2.04 -13.33 -15.63
CA ASN A 50 -1.56 -14.15 -16.74
C ASN A 50 -2.42 -13.95 -18.01
N GLU A 51 -2.05 -14.64 -19.08
CA GLU A 51 -2.78 -14.62 -20.36
C GLU A 51 -4.25 -15.08 -20.21
N GLN A 52 -4.53 -15.91 -19.21
CA GLN A 52 -5.85 -16.40 -18.86
C GLN A 52 -6.62 -15.45 -17.91
N ARG A 53 -6.11 -14.24 -17.68
CA ARG A 53 -6.68 -13.22 -16.76
C ARG A 53 -6.84 -13.69 -15.31
N GLN A 54 -6.01 -14.64 -14.89
CA GLN A 54 -5.93 -15.06 -13.50
C GLN A 54 -4.89 -14.20 -12.80
N ARG A 55 -5.15 -13.85 -11.53
CA ARG A 55 -4.17 -13.19 -10.66
C ARG A 55 -2.91 -14.05 -10.58
N VAL A 56 -1.75 -13.42 -10.77
CA VAL A 56 -0.44 -14.03 -10.53
C VAL A 56 0.13 -13.40 -9.26
N SER A 57 0.15 -14.16 -8.17
CA SER A 57 0.78 -13.72 -6.92
C SER A 57 2.30 -13.95 -6.97
N THR A 58 3.05 -13.31 -6.07
CA THR A 58 4.48 -13.62 -5.89
C THR A 58 4.69 -15.06 -5.42
N PHE A 59 3.73 -15.64 -4.71
CA PHE A 59 3.75 -17.07 -4.35
C PHE A 59 3.69 -17.94 -5.60
N ASP A 60 2.74 -17.70 -6.51
CA ASP A 60 2.60 -18.48 -7.74
C ASP A 60 3.79 -18.28 -8.69
N ALA A 61 4.33 -17.05 -8.76
CA ALA A 61 5.44 -16.71 -9.65
C ALA A 61 6.78 -17.30 -9.18
N PHE A 62 7.11 -17.19 -7.89
CA PHE A 62 8.44 -17.54 -7.37
C PHE A 62 8.48 -18.89 -6.65
N LEU A 63 7.34 -19.38 -6.16
CA LEU A 63 7.22 -20.64 -5.44
C LEU A 63 6.04 -21.50 -5.93
N PRO A 64 5.89 -21.76 -7.24
CA PRO A 64 4.87 -22.67 -7.72
C PRO A 64 5.12 -24.08 -7.17
N ARG A 65 4.05 -24.87 -7.02
CA ARG A 65 4.09 -26.23 -6.45
C ARG A 65 5.18 -27.10 -7.07
N GLU A 66 5.34 -27.06 -8.39
CA GLU A 66 6.35 -27.85 -9.10
C GLU A 66 7.77 -27.48 -8.68
N THR A 67 8.07 -26.18 -8.60
CA THR A 67 9.38 -25.68 -8.13
C THR A 67 9.62 -26.06 -6.68
N ALA A 68 8.59 -25.98 -5.82
CA ALA A 68 8.68 -26.39 -4.42
C ALA A 68 9.03 -27.89 -4.29
N LEU A 69 8.34 -28.76 -5.03
CA LEU A 69 8.59 -30.20 -5.03
C LEU A 69 9.99 -30.55 -5.59
N LYS A 70 10.38 -29.93 -6.70
CA LYS A 70 11.74 -30.12 -7.28
C LYS A 70 12.85 -29.74 -6.31
N ARG A 71 12.59 -28.81 -5.39
CA ARG A 71 13.57 -28.28 -4.43
C ARG A 71 13.41 -28.86 -3.03
N GLU A 72 12.54 -29.85 -2.81
CA GLU A 72 12.21 -30.36 -1.47
C GLU A 72 13.43 -30.79 -0.64
N LYS A 73 14.51 -31.26 -1.30
CA LYS A 73 15.77 -31.64 -0.65
C LYS A 73 16.53 -30.47 -0.03
N HIS A 74 16.29 -29.25 -0.50
CA HIS A 74 17.02 -28.03 -0.11
C HIS A 74 16.10 -26.86 0.30
N LEU A 75 14.78 -27.03 0.18
CA LEU A 75 13.77 -26.04 0.52
C LEU A 75 12.76 -26.64 1.49
N THR A 76 12.73 -26.09 2.70
CA THR A 76 11.72 -26.44 3.72
C THR A 76 10.66 -25.35 3.77
N ILE A 77 9.39 -25.73 3.61
CA ILE A 77 8.24 -24.83 3.70
C ILE A 77 7.52 -25.09 5.01
N CYS A 78 7.45 -24.07 5.86
CA CYS A 78 6.73 -24.11 7.13
C CYS A 78 5.44 -23.28 7.00
N THR A 79 4.30 -23.94 6.81
CA THR A 79 2.98 -23.29 6.83
C THR A 79 2.40 -23.30 8.24
N ASN A 80 1.43 -22.42 8.52
CA ASN A 80 0.77 -22.31 9.83
C ASN A 80 1.74 -22.08 11.00
N THR A 81 2.87 -21.41 10.74
CA THR A 81 3.87 -21.08 11.75
C THR A 81 4.10 -19.58 11.86
N ILE A 82 4.31 -19.10 13.08
CA ILE A 82 4.74 -17.74 13.40
C ILE A 82 6.18 -17.81 13.90
N LEU A 83 7.01 -16.93 13.37
CA LEU A 83 8.36 -16.71 13.86
C LEU A 83 8.30 -16.02 15.24
N SER A 84 8.73 -16.73 16.29
CA SER A 84 8.61 -16.26 17.68
C SER A 84 9.87 -15.58 18.20
N ARG A 85 11.04 -16.19 17.97
CA ARG A 85 12.31 -15.72 18.51
C ARG A 85 13.49 -16.14 17.62
N ILE A 86 14.57 -15.38 17.69
CA ILE A 86 15.92 -15.69 17.23
C ILE A 86 16.86 -15.61 18.41
N ALA A 87 17.67 -16.65 18.57
CA ALA A 87 18.81 -16.59 19.45
C ALA A 87 20.03 -16.10 18.67
N PHE A 88 20.86 -15.32 19.37
CA PHE A 88 22.11 -14.78 18.87
C PHE A 88 23.28 -15.43 19.61
N SER A 89 24.36 -15.71 18.88
CA SER A 89 25.70 -15.85 19.42
C SER A 89 26.48 -14.55 19.23
N LYS A 90 27.65 -14.43 19.85
CA LYS A 90 28.60 -13.35 19.56
C LYS A 90 29.70 -13.88 18.64
N ASP A 91 30.07 -13.08 17.64
CA ASP A 91 31.19 -13.29 16.72
C ASP A 91 32.07 -12.03 16.81
N ASN A 92 33.23 -12.13 17.46
CA ASN A 92 34.09 -10.99 17.82
C ASN A 92 33.32 -9.84 18.50
N GLY A 93 32.44 -10.18 19.44
CA GLY A 93 31.61 -9.20 20.17
C GLY A 93 30.35 -8.72 19.42
N VAL A 94 30.24 -9.00 18.12
CA VAL A 94 29.08 -8.62 17.30
C VAL A 94 28.00 -9.71 17.34
N PRO A 95 26.71 -9.38 17.58
CA PRO A 95 25.63 -10.34 17.51
C PRO A 95 25.51 -11.00 16.13
N ARG A 96 25.42 -12.33 16.11
CA ARG A 96 25.14 -13.14 14.92
C ARG A 96 24.00 -14.12 15.22
N PRO A 97 22.92 -14.13 14.43
CA PRO A 97 21.78 -14.99 14.72
C PRO A 97 22.14 -16.46 14.44
N ASN A 98 21.96 -17.35 15.42
CA ASN A 98 22.38 -18.77 15.32
C ASN A 98 21.22 -19.79 15.32
N ARG A 99 20.09 -19.49 15.98
CA ARG A 99 18.87 -20.33 15.98
C ARG A 99 17.61 -19.51 15.76
N VAL A 100 16.62 -20.11 15.09
CA VAL A 100 15.30 -19.51 14.84
C VAL A 100 14.24 -20.42 15.45
N PHE A 101 13.28 -19.83 16.15
CA PHE A 101 12.22 -20.53 16.87
C PHE A 101 10.86 -20.18 16.26
N PHE A 102 10.14 -21.20 15.85
CA PHE A 102 8.78 -21.08 15.34
C PHE A 102 7.78 -21.64 16.36
N LYS A 103 6.61 -20.99 16.43
CA LYS A 103 5.40 -21.52 17.05
C LYS A 103 4.36 -21.77 15.96
N LEU A 104 3.34 -22.57 16.26
CA LEU A 104 2.16 -22.63 15.40
C LEU A 104 1.43 -21.29 15.41
N ALA A 105 0.68 -21.00 14.35
CA ALA A 105 -0.13 -19.79 14.27
C ALA A 105 -1.35 -19.86 15.21
N ASP A 106 -1.89 -21.06 15.41
CA ASP A 106 -2.92 -21.34 16.40
C ASP A 106 -2.31 -21.33 17.81
N PRO A 107 -2.74 -20.40 18.69
CA PRO A 107 -2.23 -20.30 20.05
C PRO A 107 -2.56 -21.53 20.92
N ASN A 108 -3.55 -22.34 20.53
CA ASN A 108 -3.97 -23.53 21.29
C ASN A 108 -3.08 -24.75 21.04
N LEU A 109 -2.20 -24.69 20.05
CA LEU A 109 -1.34 -25.81 19.66
C LEU A 109 0.13 -25.53 20.02
N THR A 110 0.65 -26.28 21.00
CA THR A 110 2.05 -26.18 21.43
C THR A 110 2.96 -27.12 20.63
N LYS A 111 3.44 -26.66 19.47
CA LYS A 111 4.60 -27.26 18.80
C LYS A 111 5.69 -26.22 18.57
N TYR A 112 6.92 -26.63 18.88
CA TYR A 112 8.14 -25.84 18.69
C TYR A 112 9.02 -26.51 17.65
N THR A 113 9.49 -25.75 16.68
CA THR A 113 10.51 -26.20 15.72
C THR A 113 11.71 -25.27 15.74
N ARG A 114 12.89 -25.87 15.58
CA ARG A 114 14.19 -25.20 15.60
C ARG A 114 14.93 -25.45 14.30
N LEU A 115 15.45 -24.39 13.70
CA LEU A 115 16.36 -24.47 12.56
C LEU A 115 17.75 -23.91 12.92
N LYS A 116 18.81 -24.65 12.58
CA LYS A 116 20.21 -24.19 12.55
C LYS A 116 20.51 -23.75 11.11
N SER A 117 21.09 -22.57 10.90
CA SER A 117 21.56 -22.13 9.58
C SER A 117 22.90 -21.41 9.68
N LYS A 118 23.75 -21.54 8.64
CA LYS A 118 25.07 -20.91 8.53
C LYS A 118 24.98 -19.41 8.18
N GLU A 119 23.96 -19.02 7.42
CA GLU A 119 23.61 -17.62 7.12
C GLU A 119 22.11 -17.41 7.34
N LYS A 120 21.70 -16.25 7.85
CA LYS A 120 20.29 -15.96 8.12
C LYS A 120 19.89 -14.62 7.54
N SER A 121 19.63 -14.60 6.25
CA SER A 121 18.72 -13.61 5.70
C SER A 121 17.34 -13.88 6.29
N LEU A 122 16.79 -12.94 7.05
CA LEU A 122 15.53 -13.12 7.74
C LEU A 122 14.56 -12.01 7.34
N PHE A 123 13.57 -12.40 6.58
CA PHE A 123 12.52 -11.53 6.09
C PHE A 123 11.49 -11.34 7.20
N ALA A 124 11.62 -10.29 8.01
CA ALA A 124 10.74 -10.07 9.13
C ALA A 124 10.43 -8.60 9.36
N ARG A 125 9.12 -8.32 9.41
CA ARG A 125 8.49 -7.02 9.69
C ARG A 125 8.96 -6.49 11.05
N ALA A 126 8.97 -5.17 11.27
CA ALA A 126 9.50 -4.51 12.48
C ALA A 126 8.98 -5.04 13.84
N LEU A 127 7.81 -5.68 13.88
CA LEU A 127 7.31 -6.39 15.06
C LEU A 127 8.27 -7.46 15.57
N TRP A 128 8.96 -8.10 14.63
CA TRP A 128 9.82 -9.22 14.91
C TRP A 128 11.18 -8.80 15.47
N ALA A 129 11.74 -7.67 15.04
CA ALA A 129 13.01 -7.16 15.56
C ALA A 129 12.93 -6.85 17.08
N HIS A 130 11.80 -6.27 17.52
CA HIS A 130 11.57 -6.00 18.94
C HIS A 130 11.51 -7.26 19.81
N LEU A 131 10.88 -8.35 19.35
CA LEU A 131 10.77 -9.61 20.14
C LEU A 131 12.15 -10.25 20.43
N ASN A 132 13.20 -9.73 19.78
CA ASN A 132 14.53 -10.30 19.74
C ASN A 132 15.60 -9.37 20.31
N GLY A 133 15.20 -8.32 21.03
CA GLY A 133 16.10 -7.39 21.69
C GLY A 133 16.78 -6.41 20.74
N ILE A 134 16.28 -6.22 19.52
CA ILE A 134 16.79 -5.26 18.53
C ILE A 134 15.70 -4.20 18.31
N GLY A 135 15.84 -3.04 18.95
CA GLY A 135 14.84 -1.97 18.95
C GLY A 135 15.10 -0.93 20.05
N PRO A 136 14.17 0.02 20.31
CA PRO A 136 14.40 1.08 21.29
C PRO A 136 14.59 0.51 22.71
N ARG A 137 15.75 0.77 23.34
CA ARG A 137 16.12 0.22 24.66
C ARG A 137 15.04 0.39 25.72
N LYS A 138 14.53 1.62 25.92
CA LYS A 138 13.49 1.90 26.92
C LYS A 138 12.24 1.03 26.72
N HIS A 139 11.83 0.85 25.47
CA HIS A 139 10.70 -0.01 25.11
C HIS A 139 10.98 -1.49 25.36
N LEU A 140 12.19 -1.98 25.08
CA LEU A 140 12.55 -3.38 25.32
C LEU A 140 12.63 -3.71 26.82
N GLU A 141 13.15 -2.77 27.61
CA GLU A 141 13.27 -2.87 29.07
C GLU A 141 11.91 -2.88 29.76
N GLU A 142 10.95 -2.05 29.32
CA GLU A 142 9.56 -2.04 29.81
C GLU A 142 8.86 -3.41 29.72
N TYR A 143 9.26 -4.26 28.77
CA TYR A 143 8.68 -5.58 28.54
C TYR A 143 9.57 -6.74 28.99
N GLY A 144 10.65 -6.47 29.74
CA GLY A 144 11.55 -7.50 30.26
C GLY A 144 12.32 -8.27 29.18
N ILE A 145 12.54 -7.66 28.01
CA ILE A 145 13.29 -8.26 26.90
C ILE A 145 14.75 -7.83 27.00
N SER A 146 15.71 -8.78 27.03
CA SER A 146 17.14 -8.45 27.06
C SER A 146 17.57 -7.71 25.77
N VAL A 147 18.14 -6.52 25.91
CA VAL A 147 18.60 -5.70 24.78
C VAL A 147 19.83 -6.32 24.12
N VAL A 148 19.69 -6.73 22.87
CA VAL A 148 20.76 -7.22 21.99
C VAL A 148 21.43 -6.07 21.24
N LYS A 149 20.66 -5.08 20.78
CA LYS A 149 21.13 -3.83 20.17
C LYS A 149 20.06 -2.74 20.30
N ASP A 150 20.46 -1.58 20.83
CA ASP A 150 19.60 -0.40 20.93
C ASP A 150 19.52 0.30 19.57
N LEU A 151 18.34 0.24 18.94
CA LEU A 151 18.05 0.86 17.64
C LEU A 151 16.72 1.62 17.73
N PRO A 152 16.73 2.94 17.95
CA PRO A 152 15.52 3.74 18.16
C PRO A 152 14.57 3.77 16.95
N GLY A 153 15.09 3.52 15.74
CA GLY A 153 14.32 3.57 14.48
C GLY A 153 13.48 2.31 14.19
N VAL A 154 13.70 1.21 14.90
CA VAL A 154 12.96 -0.05 14.64
C VAL A 154 11.49 0.14 15.05
N GLY A 155 10.58 -0.05 14.08
CA GLY A 155 9.14 0.13 14.29
C GLY A 155 8.63 1.55 14.03
N SER A 156 9.49 2.51 13.74
CA SER A 156 9.08 3.86 13.35
C SER A 156 8.69 3.86 11.86
N GLY A 157 7.48 4.30 11.51
CA GLY A 157 7.04 4.47 10.11
C GLY A 157 5.97 3.50 9.59
N LEU A 158 5.32 2.69 10.43
CA LEU A 158 4.34 1.69 9.97
C LEU A 158 2.94 2.29 9.68
N LYS A 159 2.22 1.69 8.72
CA LYS A 159 0.77 1.83 8.45
C LYS A 159 0.09 0.42 8.57
N ILE A 160 -1.25 0.30 8.76
CA ILE A 160 -1.98 -0.98 9.10
C ILE A 160 -3.37 -1.15 8.42
N PRO A 161 -4.07 -2.33 8.40
CA PRO A 161 -5.20 -2.70 7.51
C PRO A 161 -6.59 -2.77 8.15
N VAL A 162 -7.65 -2.72 7.33
CA VAL A 162 -9.05 -3.12 7.67
C VAL A 162 -9.71 -3.83 6.46
N LYS A 163 -10.27 -5.04 6.65
CA LYS A 163 -11.17 -5.79 5.72
C LYS A 163 -12.50 -5.04 5.56
N GLU A 164 -13.32 -5.08 4.50
CA GLU A 164 -13.63 -6.08 3.47
C GLU A 164 -14.40 -5.35 2.34
N LEU A 165 -14.30 -5.82 1.09
CA LEU A 165 -15.01 -5.28 -0.08
C LEU A 165 -15.51 -6.42 -0.97
N LEU A 166 -16.82 -6.43 -1.27
CA LEU A 166 -17.46 -7.14 -2.41
C LEU A 166 -18.94 -6.73 -2.61
N THR A 167 -19.29 -5.47 -2.31
CA THR A 167 -20.67 -5.00 -2.11
C THR A 167 -21.64 -5.33 -3.25
N ARG A 168 -21.24 -5.24 -4.52
CA ARG A 168 -22.18 -5.41 -5.65
C ARG A 168 -22.50 -6.87 -5.99
N LEU A 169 -21.53 -7.78 -5.82
CA LEU A 169 -21.74 -9.22 -6.00
C LEU A 169 -22.51 -9.83 -4.83
N VAL A 170 -22.35 -9.23 -3.64
CA VAL A 170 -23.07 -9.60 -2.42
C VAL A 170 -24.55 -9.17 -2.49
N ILE A 171 -24.87 -8.01 -3.07
CA ILE A 171 -26.25 -7.51 -3.17
C ILE A 171 -27.08 -8.25 -4.25
N HIS A 172 -26.44 -8.77 -5.31
CA HIS A 172 -27.12 -9.53 -6.37
C HIS A 172 -26.41 -10.87 -6.66
N PRO A 173 -26.65 -11.92 -5.85
CA PRO A 173 -25.94 -13.18 -5.96
C PRO A 173 -26.11 -13.87 -7.32
N MET A 174 -27.28 -13.74 -7.97
CA MET A 174 -27.52 -14.29 -9.31
C MET A 174 -26.67 -13.62 -10.40
N LEU A 175 -26.43 -12.30 -10.30
CA LEU A 175 -25.49 -11.60 -11.19
C LEU A 175 -24.06 -12.08 -10.94
N GLY A 176 -23.70 -12.36 -9.69
CA GLY A 176 -22.41 -12.95 -9.36
C GLY A 176 -22.19 -14.34 -9.92
N VAL A 177 -23.21 -15.19 -9.90
CA VAL A 177 -23.19 -16.51 -10.56
C VAL A 177 -23.01 -16.35 -12.07
N LEU A 178 -23.73 -15.43 -12.71
CA LEU A 178 -23.60 -15.17 -14.15
C LEU A 178 -22.19 -14.67 -14.52
N GLU A 179 -21.66 -13.70 -13.78
CA GLU A 179 -20.29 -13.19 -13.99
C GLU A 179 -19.23 -14.26 -13.73
N PHE A 180 -19.48 -15.18 -12.78
CA PHE A 180 -18.64 -16.36 -12.57
C PHE A 180 -18.62 -17.30 -13.79
N PHE A 181 -19.78 -17.62 -14.37
CA PHE A 181 -19.83 -18.43 -15.59
C PHE A 181 -19.20 -17.73 -16.80
N LYS A 182 -19.43 -16.43 -16.97
CA LYS A 182 -18.75 -15.62 -18.01
C LYS A 182 -17.23 -15.68 -17.86
N TYR A 183 -16.72 -15.56 -16.63
CA TYR A 183 -15.31 -15.69 -16.36
C TYR A 183 -14.78 -17.10 -16.64
N MET A 184 -15.49 -18.15 -16.20
CA MET A 184 -15.05 -19.53 -16.37
C MET A 184 -14.99 -19.96 -17.85
N ILE A 185 -15.97 -19.57 -18.66
CA ILE A 185 -16.09 -19.99 -20.06
C ILE A 185 -15.28 -19.07 -20.98
N PHE A 186 -15.38 -17.75 -20.80
CA PHE A 186 -14.86 -16.77 -21.76
C PHE A 186 -13.67 -15.97 -21.25
N ARG A 187 -13.24 -16.17 -19.99
CA ARG A 187 -12.22 -15.34 -19.33
C ARG A 187 -12.51 -13.84 -19.48
N SER A 188 -13.79 -13.48 -19.34
CA SER A 188 -14.29 -12.10 -19.51
C SER A 188 -15.24 -11.72 -18.37
N GLY A 189 -15.70 -10.46 -18.35
CA GLY A 189 -16.57 -9.93 -17.30
C GLY A 189 -15.82 -9.34 -16.11
N ILE A 190 -16.57 -8.89 -15.10
CA ILE A 190 -16.05 -8.08 -13.99
C ILE A 190 -15.04 -8.83 -13.11
N LEU A 191 -15.17 -10.16 -13.03
CA LEU A 191 -14.24 -11.01 -12.27
C LEU A 191 -12.88 -11.21 -12.96
N SER A 192 -12.78 -10.85 -14.24
CA SER A 192 -11.54 -10.92 -15.02
C SER A 192 -10.69 -9.64 -14.93
N MET A 193 -11.17 -8.64 -14.17
CA MET A 193 -10.54 -7.32 -14.06
C MET A 193 -10.35 -6.93 -12.59
N PRO A 194 -9.30 -6.17 -12.25
CA PRO A 194 -9.20 -5.54 -10.94
C PRO A 194 -10.34 -4.52 -10.77
N ILE A 195 -10.69 -4.25 -9.50
CA ILE A 195 -11.75 -3.28 -9.15
C ILE A 195 -11.37 -1.87 -9.61
N ASN A 196 -10.08 -1.54 -9.56
CA ASN A 196 -9.52 -0.31 -10.11
C ASN A 196 -8.67 -0.62 -11.35
N ASN A 197 -8.95 0.02 -12.48
CA ASN A 197 -8.24 -0.18 -13.74
C ASN A 197 -7.72 1.12 -14.39
N ILE A 198 -8.18 2.28 -13.94
CA ILE A 198 -7.64 3.58 -14.33
C ILE A 198 -7.39 4.42 -13.08
N THR A 199 -6.46 5.35 -13.12
CA THR A 199 -6.21 6.26 -12.01
C THR A 199 -5.74 7.60 -12.54
N LEU A 200 -6.04 8.67 -11.82
CA LEU A 200 -5.51 10.00 -12.09
C LEU A 200 -4.41 10.29 -11.07
N PHE A 201 -3.17 10.41 -11.56
CA PHE A 201 -2.05 10.89 -10.76
C PHE A 201 -1.87 12.38 -11.00
N VAL A 202 -1.65 13.13 -9.94
CA VAL A 202 -1.42 14.58 -10.04
C VAL A 202 -0.53 15.07 -8.91
N ARG A 203 0.29 16.06 -9.20
CA ARG A 203 1.03 16.86 -8.22
C ARG A 203 0.16 18.03 -7.77
N SER A 204 -0.08 18.15 -6.48
CA SER A 204 -0.89 19.24 -5.90
C SER A 204 -0.39 20.63 -6.30
N LYS A 205 0.92 20.79 -6.51
CA LYS A 205 1.56 22.06 -6.91
C LYS A 205 1.14 22.60 -8.29
N ILE A 206 0.67 21.74 -9.20
CA ILE A 206 0.23 22.18 -10.54
C ILE A 206 -1.26 22.52 -10.59
N LEU A 207 -1.97 22.36 -9.46
CA LEU A 207 -3.38 22.72 -9.38
C LEU A 207 -3.55 24.23 -9.21
N ASN A 208 -4.69 24.72 -9.67
CA ASN A 208 -5.17 26.07 -9.38
C ASN A 208 -5.38 26.27 -7.86
N GLN A 209 -5.53 27.52 -7.43
CA GLN A 209 -5.57 27.87 -6.01
C GLN A 209 -6.76 27.25 -5.26
N ASP A 210 -7.86 27.00 -5.96
CA ASP A 210 -9.08 26.35 -5.45
C ASP A 210 -9.08 24.82 -5.65
N TYR A 211 -8.03 24.25 -6.25
CA TYR A 211 -7.83 22.81 -6.47
C TYR A 211 -8.91 22.12 -7.33
N THR A 212 -9.56 22.87 -8.21
CA THR A 212 -10.60 22.40 -9.13
C THR A 212 -10.07 22.08 -10.53
N GLY A 213 -8.79 22.32 -10.81
CA GLY A 213 -8.20 22.06 -12.13
C GLY A 213 -6.71 22.38 -12.19
N ILE A 214 -6.16 22.32 -13.40
CA ILE A 214 -4.74 22.61 -13.65
C ILE A 214 -4.53 24.12 -13.79
N ASP A 215 -3.45 24.61 -13.20
CA ASP A 215 -2.89 25.93 -13.45
C ASP A 215 -1.80 25.82 -14.53
N ASN A 216 -2.09 26.34 -15.73
CA ASN A 216 -1.19 26.23 -16.88
C ASN A 216 0.14 26.97 -16.69
N GLU A 217 0.16 28.07 -15.93
CA GLU A 217 1.41 28.80 -15.63
C GLU A 217 2.29 28.00 -14.69
N LYS A 218 1.69 27.40 -13.64
CA LYS A 218 2.41 26.51 -12.73
C LYS A 218 2.88 25.24 -13.44
N LEU A 219 2.09 24.69 -14.37
CA LEU A 219 2.49 23.54 -15.16
C LEU A 219 3.69 23.86 -16.06
N ALA A 220 3.67 25.01 -16.74
CA ALA A 220 4.76 25.44 -17.62
C ALA A 220 6.06 25.74 -16.88
N THR A 221 5.97 26.21 -15.63
CA THR A 221 7.12 26.52 -14.77
C THR A 221 7.54 25.36 -13.88
N ALA A 222 6.79 24.26 -13.84
CA ALA A 222 7.13 23.08 -13.06
C ALA A 222 8.43 22.46 -13.57
N SER A 223 9.43 22.37 -12.69
CA SER A 223 10.70 21.71 -12.96
C SER A 223 10.49 20.32 -13.59
N SER A 224 11.24 20.06 -14.66
CA SER A 224 11.35 18.77 -15.33
C SER A 224 12.39 17.85 -14.68
N GLN A 225 13.05 18.29 -13.61
CA GLN A 225 13.99 17.44 -12.89
C GLN A 225 13.24 16.30 -12.21
N ILE A 226 13.78 15.08 -12.31
CA ILE A 226 13.14 13.83 -11.81
C ILE A 226 12.74 13.95 -10.32
N GLN A 227 13.53 14.65 -9.51
CA GLN A 227 13.25 14.83 -8.08
C GLN A 227 11.99 15.68 -7.81
N ASP A 228 11.58 16.52 -8.77
CA ASP A 228 10.40 17.38 -8.72
C ASP A 228 9.16 16.77 -9.38
N LEU A 229 9.30 15.55 -9.94
CA LEU A 229 8.21 14.79 -10.58
C LEU A 229 7.52 13.83 -9.59
N ILE A 230 7.71 14.03 -8.29
CA ILE A 230 7.12 13.16 -7.27
C ILE A 230 5.65 13.52 -7.09
N LEU A 231 4.79 12.55 -7.38
CA LEU A 231 3.34 12.60 -7.17
C LEU A 231 3.00 12.70 -5.69
N ASP A 232 1.90 13.36 -5.36
CA ASP A 232 1.37 13.45 -3.99
C ASP A 232 -0.13 13.15 -3.91
N ILE A 233 -0.86 13.17 -5.04
CA ILE A 233 -2.27 12.79 -5.14
C ILE A 233 -2.46 11.64 -6.14
N GLU A 234 -3.23 10.64 -5.74
CA GLU A 234 -3.80 9.61 -6.61
C GLU A 234 -5.32 9.56 -6.42
N LEU A 235 -6.08 9.70 -7.51
CA LEU A 235 -7.55 9.60 -7.52
C LEU A 235 -7.99 8.36 -8.30
N MET A 236 -8.53 7.36 -7.58
CA MET A 236 -8.98 6.10 -8.17
C MET A 236 -10.52 6.05 -8.23
N PRO A 237 -11.13 6.04 -9.43
CA PRO A 237 -12.56 5.82 -9.55
C PRO A 237 -12.90 4.35 -9.24
N LEU A 238 -13.91 4.13 -8.40
CA LEU A 238 -14.37 2.81 -7.97
C LEU A 238 -15.88 2.69 -8.18
N ALA A 239 -16.33 1.58 -8.77
CA ALA A 239 -17.75 1.25 -8.93
C ALA A 239 -18.34 0.56 -7.68
N VAL A 240 -17.81 0.92 -6.52
CA VAL A 240 -18.12 0.39 -5.19
C VAL A 240 -17.95 1.52 -4.17
N THR A 241 -18.35 1.27 -2.92
CA THR A 241 -18.03 2.19 -1.83
C THR A 241 -16.53 2.26 -1.56
N ALA A 242 -16.01 3.48 -1.44
CA ALA A 242 -14.69 3.76 -0.86
C ALA A 242 -14.78 4.00 0.66
N MET A 243 -15.93 3.72 1.29
CA MET A 243 -16.12 3.79 2.73
C MET A 243 -15.97 2.40 3.34
N ASP A 244 -15.40 2.32 4.55
CA ASP A 244 -15.24 1.07 5.29
C ASP A 244 -16.56 0.60 5.95
N ASP A 245 -17.55 1.50 6.08
CA ASP A 245 -18.84 1.21 6.69
C ASP A 245 -19.86 0.73 5.65
N LEU A 246 -19.84 -0.59 5.41
CA LEU A 246 -20.79 -1.25 4.52
C LEU A 246 -22.22 -1.24 5.06
N GLU A 247 -22.38 -1.20 6.39
CA GLU A 247 -23.68 -1.21 7.06
C GLU A 247 -24.40 0.12 6.86
N GLU A 248 -23.68 1.25 6.96
CA GLU A 248 -24.21 2.58 6.61
C GLU A 248 -24.73 2.59 5.16
N HIS A 249 -23.98 2.00 4.22
CA HIS A 249 -24.42 1.87 2.84
C HIS A 249 -25.66 0.97 2.69
N GLN A 250 -25.64 -0.23 3.26
CA GLN A 250 -26.78 -1.16 3.16
C GLN A 250 -28.04 -0.57 3.81
N ARG A 251 -27.89 0.23 4.86
CA ARG A 251 -29.00 0.90 5.55
C ARG A 251 -29.56 2.07 4.76
N LEU A 252 -28.70 2.95 4.23
CA LEU A 252 -29.12 4.18 3.57
C LEU A 252 -29.43 3.99 2.08
N PHE A 253 -28.72 3.09 1.40
CA PHE A 253 -28.74 2.93 -0.06
C PHE A 253 -28.84 1.46 -0.54
N PRO A 254 -29.74 0.62 0.03
CA PRO A 254 -29.77 -0.84 -0.19
C PRO A 254 -29.93 -1.30 -1.66
N LYS A 255 -30.39 -0.41 -2.55
CA LYS A 255 -30.72 -0.72 -3.96
C LYS A 255 -30.05 0.23 -4.97
N MET A 256 -29.15 1.10 -4.50
CA MET A 256 -28.48 2.08 -5.37
C MET A 256 -27.05 1.64 -5.69
N GLY A 257 -26.62 1.89 -6.92
CA GLY A 257 -25.22 1.72 -7.29
C GLY A 257 -24.39 2.86 -6.72
N MET A 258 -23.19 2.54 -6.23
CA MET A 258 -22.24 3.54 -5.77
C MET A 258 -21.12 3.77 -6.78
N PHE A 259 -20.77 5.04 -6.92
CA PHE A 259 -19.53 5.48 -7.52
C PHE A 259 -18.75 6.25 -6.46
N SER A 260 -17.48 5.94 -6.29
CA SER A 260 -16.61 6.67 -5.38
C SER A 260 -15.28 7.01 -6.06
N ILE A 261 -14.64 8.06 -5.58
CA ILE A 261 -13.27 8.40 -5.93
C ILE A 261 -12.45 8.18 -4.67
N LEU A 262 -11.60 7.16 -4.66
CA LEU A 262 -10.66 6.93 -3.57
C LEU A 262 -9.48 7.88 -3.76
N ALA A 263 -9.53 8.99 -3.02
CA ALA A 263 -8.46 9.97 -2.94
C ALA A 263 -7.36 9.49 -2.00
N THR A 264 -6.13 9.42 -2.50
CA THR A 264 -4.97 8.91 -1.78
C THR A 264 -3.87 9.96 -1.73
N LEU A 265 -3.33 10.18 -0.53
CA LEU A 265 -2.07 10.88 -0.35
C LEU A 265 -0.93 9.92 -0.67
N ALA A 266 -0.28 10.11 -1.82
CA ALA A 266 0.73 9.20 -2.32
C ALA A 266 2.08 9.37 -1.58
N LYS A 267 2.37 10.59 -1.10
CA LYS A 267 3.56 10.91 -0.32
C LYS A 267 3.26 11.70 0.96
N PRO A 268 2.58 11.09 1.94
CA PRO A 268 2.28 11.75 3.21
C PRO A 268 3.56 11.98 4.02
N LYS A 269 3.59 13.10 4.73
CA LYS A 269 4.66 13.49 5.66
C LYS A 269 4.46 12.92 7.06
N SER A 270 3.22 12.63 7.44
CA SER A 270 2.87 11.97 8.70
C SER A 270 3.59 10.64 8.89
N ARG A 271 4.00 10.35 10.13
CA ARG A 271 4.70 9.11 10.50
C ARG A 271 4.05 8.45 11.71
N GLY A 272 3.85 7.14 11.63
CA GLY A 272 3.34 6.30 12.71
C GLY A 272 4.42 5.47 13.39
N THR A 273 4.03 4.58 14.31
CA THR A 273 4.89 3.61 14.96
C THR A 273 4.21 2.26 15.16
N VAL A 274 4.99 1.19 15.14
CA VAL A 274 4.60 -0.16 15.52
C VAL A 274 5.56 -0.69 16.57
N ARG A 275 5.00 -1.11 17.68
CA ARG A 275 5.76 -1.56 18.85
C ARG A 275 5.16 -2.86 19.39
N LEU A 276 5.94 -3.58 20.18
CA LEU A 276 5.38 -4.73 20.89
C LEU A 276 4.33 -4.29 21.88
N GLY A 277 3.24 -5.05 21.93
CA GLY A 277 2.30 -5.02 23.05
C GLY A 277 2.70 -5.99 24.18
N SER A 278 3.57 -6.98 23.88
CA SER A 278 3.96 -8.07 24.79
C SER A 278 5.11 -8.91 24.20
N SER A 279 5.70 -9.78 25.02
CA SER A 279 6.68 -10.80 24.63
C SER A 279 6.06 -12.04 23.94
N GLY A 280 4.72 -12.17 23.96
CA GLY A 280 4.01 -13.27 23.31
C GLY A 280 3.83 -13.05 21.80
N PRO A 281 4.23 -13.99 20.93
CA PRO A 281 4.17 -13.80 19.47
C PRO A 281 2.75 -13.80 18.88
N HIS A 282 1.75 -14.23 19.65
CA HIS A 282 0.33 -14.17 19.27
C HIS A 282 -0.36 -12.88 19.73
N GLN A 283 0.30 -12.09 20.57
CA GLN A 283 -0.31 -10.87 21.07
C GLN A 283 -0.24 -9.77 20.02
N ARG A 284 -1.31 -8.98 19.96
CA ARG A 284 -1.38 -7.87 19.02
C ARG A 284 -0.32 -6.81 19.38
N PRO A 285 0.34 -6.24 18.37
CA PRO A 285 1.24 -5.11 18.62
C PRO A 285 0.49 -3.85 19.03
N LYS A 286 1.20 -2.95 19.70
CA LYS A 286 0.78 -1.56 19.87
C LYS A 286 1.08 -0.84 18.57
N VAL A 287 0.07 -0.23 17.97
CA VAL A 287 0.26 0.45 16.69
C VAL A 287 -0.42 1.80 16.71
N ASP A 288 0.34 2.80 16.29
CA ASP A 288 -0.10 4.17 16.07
C ASP A 288 0.21 4.51 14.62
N PHE A 289 -0.79 4.91 13.85
CA PHE A 289 -0.57 5.24 12.45
C PHE A 289 -0.02 6.66 12.24
N GLY A 290 -0.16 7.54 13.22
CA GLY A 290 0.16 8.96 13.09
C GLY A 290 -0.59 9.65 11.94
N ILE A 291 -1.76 9.15 11.51
CA ILE A 291 -2.52 9.70 10.38
C ILE A 291 -2.77 11.19 10.61
N LEU A 292 -2.36 12.03 9.66
CA LEU A 292 -2.50 13.50 9.69
C LEU A 292 -1.83 14.17 10.90
N SER A 293 -0.82 13.54 11.49
CA SER A 293 0.05 14.16 12.50
C SER A 293 0.88 15.32 11.96
N ASN A 294 1.12 15.37 10.64
CA ASN A 294 1.72 16.51 9.97
C ASN A 294 0.63 17.37 9.30
N PRO A 295 0.54 18.68 9.62
CA PRO A 295 -0.49 19.57 9.07
C PRO A 295 -0.41 19.77 7.55
N GLU A 296 0.76 19.55 6.94
CA GLU A 296 0.91 19.65 5.48
C GLU A 296 0.12 18.55 4.74
N ASP A 297 -0.14 17.42 5.39
CA ASP A 297 -0.96 16.36 4.78
C ASP A 297 -2.41 16.83 4.59
N TYR A 298 -2.95 17.70 5.45
CA TYR A 298 -4.28 18.28 5.25
C TYR A 298 -4.35 19.14 3.98
N ILE A 299 -3.26 19.80 3.57
CA ILE A 299 -3.24 20.63 2.36
C ILE A 299 -3.51 19.74 1.13
N VAL A 300 -2.77 18.65 1.01
CA VAL A 300 -2.90 17.70 -0.10
C VAL A 300 -4.22 16.92 -0.03
N ALA A 301 -4.65 16.53 1.18
CA ALA A 301 -5.92 15.84 1.39
C ALA A 301 -7.11 16.71 0.95
N ARG A 302 -7.15 17.99 1.36
CA ARG A 302 -8.20 18.94 0.94
C ARG A 302 -8.19 19.16 -0.57
N ALA A 303 -7.01 19.32 -1.16
CA ALA A 303 -6.86 19.44 -2.61
C ALA A 303 -7.45 18.22 -3.33
N SER A 304 -7.17 17.01 -2.83
CA SER A 304 -7.70 15.76 -3.38
C SER A 304 -9.22 15.67 -3.30
N VAL A 305 -9.82 16.10 -2.17
CA VAL A 305 -11.28 16.14 -1.98
C VAL A 305 -11.93 17.14 -2.95
N ARG A 306 -11.40 18.36 -3.03
CA ARG A 306 -11.92 19.40 -3.94
C ARG A 306 -11.85 18.98 -5.40
N LEU A 307 -10.72 18.42 -5.83
CA LEU A 307 -10.57 17.92 -7.19
C LEU A 307 -11.54 16.77 -7.47
N SER A 308 -11.75 15.86 -6.52
CA SER A 308 -12.72 14.76 -6.64
C SER A 308 -14.16 15.27 -6.79
N LEU A 309 -14.54 16.29 -6.01
CA LEU A 309 -15.86 16.92 -6.09
C LEU A 309 -16.04 17.63 -7.44
N LYS A 310 -15.00 18.30 -7.95
CA LYS A 310 -15.05 18.92 -9.28
C LYS A 310 -15.16 17.91 -10.42
N LEU A 311 -14.46 16.78 -10.33
CA LEU A 311 -14.60 15.67 -11.27
C LEU A 311 -16.03 15.13 -11.26
N ALA A 312 -16.62 14.93 -10.08
CA ALA A 312 -18.01 14.48 -9.94
C ALA A 312 -19.02 15.49 -10.53
N GLU A 313 -18.82 16.79 -10.30
CA GLU A 313 -19.64 17.85 -10.93
C GLU A 313 -19.56 17.79 -12.45
N THR A 314 -18.34 17.67 -12.99
CA THR A 314 -18.09 17.60 -14.44
C THR A 314 -18.72 16.34 -15.04
N MET A 315 -18.64 15.20 -14.34
CA MET A 315 -19.33 13.96 -14.72
C MET A 315 -20.84 14.16 -14.79
N ARG A 316 -21.44 14.78 -13.76
CA ARG A 316 -22.88 15.07 -13.71
C ARG A 316 -23.31 15.98 -14.87
N ALA A 317 -22.55 17.05 -15.12
CA ALA A 317 -22.79 17.97 -16.24
C ALA A 317 -22.72 17.28 -17.61
N SER A 318 -21.91 16.22 -17.74
CA SER A 318 -21.83 15.38 -18.96
C SER A 318 -22.95 14.34 -19.08
N GLY A 319 -23.93 14.33 -18.17
CA GLY A 319 -25.07 13.41 -18.19
C GLY A 319 -24.85 12.08 -17.45
N PHE A 320 -23.75 11.92 -16.70
CA PHE A 320 -23.57 10.75 -15.84
C PHE A 320 -24.52 10.85 -14.63
N PRO A 321 -25.31 9.81 -14.30
CA PRO A 321 -26.42 9.91 -13.34
C PRO A 321 -25.97 9.86 -11.87
N LEU A 322 -25.06 10.76 -11.46
CA LEU A 322 -24.71 11.00 -10.07
C LEU A 322 -25.82 11.81 -9.40
N GLN A 323 -26.66 11.12 -8.62
CA GLN A 323 -27.79 11.71 -7.92
C GLN A 323 -27.32 12.64 -6.81
N GLU A 324 -26.62 12.11 -5.81
CA GLU A 324 -26.21 12.85 -4.62
C GLU A 324 -24.75 12.53 -4.26
N ASN A 325 -24.08 13.51 -3.67
CA ASN A 325 -22.79 13.30 -3.06
C ASN A 325 -23.00 12.96 -1.58
N ILE A 326 -22.23 12.01 -1.06
CA ILE A 326 -22.29 11.59 0.36
C ILE A 326 -21.06 12.07 1.15
N THR A 327 -20.40 13.10 0.64
CA THR A 327 -19.19 13.68 1.24
C THR A 327 -19.54 14.42 2.52
N PHE A 328 -20.59 15.24 2.51
CA PHE A 328 -21.04 15.98 3.68
C PHE A 328 -22.42 15.49 4.17
N PRO A 329 -22.78 15.75 5.44
CA PRO A 329 -24.12 15.45 5.97
C PRO A 329 -25.24 16.04 5.10
N GLU A 330 -26.42 15.42 5.14
CA GLU A 330 -27.58 15.72 4.27
C GLU A 330 -27.97 17.21 4.28
N ASP A 331 -27.91 17.87 5.43
CA ASP A 331 -28.19 19.30 5.60
C ASP A 331 -27.15 20.23 4.95
N LYS A 332 -26.02 19.69 4.49
CA LYS A 332 -24.90 20.42 3.88
C LYS A 332 -24.55 19.97 2.45
N GLN A 333 -25.21 18.95 1.92
CA GLN A 333 -24.89 18.38 0.60
C GLN A 333 -25.02 19.37 -0.58
N ALA A 334 -25.83 20.41 -0.43
CA ALA A 334 -25.98 21.46 -1.43
C ALA A 334 -24.71 22.32 -1.62
N LYS A 335 -23.74 22.26 -0.69
CA LYS A 335 -22.50 23.07 -0.72
C LYS A 335 -21.30 22.34 -1.32
N ASP A 336 -21.42 21.07 -1.67
CA ASP A 336 -20.31 20.17 -2.01
C ASP A 336 -19.30 20.72 -3.04
N ALA A 337 -19.76 21.25 -4.18
CA ALA A 337 -18.85 21.70 -5.23
C ALA A 337 -18.19 23.06 -4.96
N LYS A 338 -18.68 23.83 -3.98
CA LYS A 338 -18.24 25.21 -3.68
C LYS A 338 -17.85 25.42 -2.22
N ASN A 339 -17.59 24.33 -1.49
CA ASN A 339 -17.23 24.43 -0.08
C ASN A 339 -15.79 24.95 0.07
N ASP A 340 -15.67 26.22 0.43
CA ASP A 340 -14.41 26.89 0.77
C ASP A 340 -14.04 26.73 2.26
N ASN A 341 -14.93 26.14 3.08
CA ASN A 341 -14.67 25.89 4.49
C ASN A 341 -13.76 24.67 4.69
N ASN A 342 -12.49 24.95 4.97
CA ASN A 342 -11.48 23.94 5.26
C ASN A 342 -11.84 23.04 6.46
N GLU A 343 -12.49 23.56 7.51
CA GLU A 343 -12.82 22.79 8.72
C GLU A 343 -13.83 21.68 8.43
N GLU A 344 -14.82 21.95 7.58
CA GLU A 344 -15.79 20.93 7.16
C GLU A 344 -15.12 19.81 6.34
N ILE A 345 -14.18 20.19 5.46
CA ILE A 345 -13.41 19.22 4.67
C ILE A 345 -12.49 18.40 5.59
N ASP A 346 -11.83 19.03 6.55
CA ASP A 346 -10.93 18.36 7.50
C ASP A 346 -11.71 17.36 8.38
N ASN A 347 -12.93 17.71 8.81
CA ASN A 347 -13.83 16.80 9.52
C ASN A 347 -14.25 15.59 8.66
N PHE A 348 -14.56 15.82 7.38
CA PHE A 348 -14.85 14.72 6.44
C PHE A 348 -13.64 13.80 6.28
N ILE A 349 -12.45 14.39 6.06
CA ILE A 349 -11.19 13.64 5.93
C ILE A 349 -10.98 12.80 7.18
N MET A 350 -11.04 13.38 8.38
CA MET A 350 -10.83 12.66 9.64
C MET A 350 -11.82 11.50 9.85
N ARG A 351 -13.09 11.68 9.44
CA ARG A 351 -14.11 10.64 9.57
C ARG A 351 -13.92 9.49 8.57
N ARG A 352 -13.35 9.74 7.40
CA ARG A 352 -13.30 8.78 6.29
C ARG A 352 -11.90 8.29 5.92
N ILE A 353 -10.86 8.91 6.47
CA ILE A 353 -9.47 8.54 6.17
C ILE A 353 -9.19 7.11 6.61
N ARG A 354 -8.56 6.38 5.71
CA ARG A 354 -8.18 4.99 5.90
C ARG A 354 -6.86 4.71 5.21
N THR A 355 -6.36 3.51 5.43
CA THR A 355 -5.20 3.01 4.71
C THR A 355 -5.56 2.47 3.32
N ILE A 356 -4.55 2.36 2.45
CA ILE A 356 -4.61 1.57 1.21
C ILE A 356 -3.59 0.42 1.20
N TYR A 357 -3.18 -0.06 2.37
CA TYR A 357 -2.29 -1.22 2.55
C TYR A 357 -0.83 -1.06 2.11
N HIS A 358 -0.39 0.16 1.81
CA HIS A 358 1.00 0.48 1.45
C HIS A 358 1.88 0.78 2.67
N TYR A 359 2.17 -0.26 3.45
CA TYR A 359 3.00 -0.17 4.65
C TYR A 359 4.47 -0.26 4.28
N SER A 360 5.30 0.64 4.81
CA SER A 360 6.72 0.67 4.48
C SER A 360 7.52 1.28 5.61
N SER A 361 8.84 1.38 5.42
CA SER A 361 9.73 2.23 6.19
C SER A 361 9.90 1.89 7.69
N SER A 362 9.36 0.77 8.19
CA SER A 362 9.52 0.40 9.62
C SER A 362 10.92 -0.10 10.02
N CYS A 363 11.79 -0.34 9.04
CA CYS A 363 13.18 -0.76 9.17
C CYS A 363 14.06 -0.03 8.13
N ARG A 364 13.97 1.31 8.08
CA ARG A 364 14.60 2.17 7.06
C ARG A 364 16.03 1.77 6.68
N MET A 365 16.28 1.71 5.37
CA MET A 365 17.62 1.72 4.80
C MET A 365 18.16 3.16 4.85
N ALA A 366 19.03 3.43 5.81
CA ALA A 366 19.59 4.76 6.06
C ALA A 366 20.85 4.63 6.95
N PRO A 367 21.68 5.68 7.05
CA PRO A 367 22.75 5.73 8.03
C PRO A 367 22.23 5.43 9.45
N ALA A 368 23.01 4.71 10.24
CA ALA A 368 22.62 4.33 11.60
C ALA A 368 22.43 5.56 12.53
N ASP A 369 23.08 6.67 12.19
CA ASP A 369 23.10 7.96 12.87
C ASP A 369 22.31 9.05 12.12
N ASP A 370 21.43 8.68 11.19
CA ASP A 370 20.52 9.59 10.49
C ASP A 370 19.73 10.45 11.48
N THR A 371 19.80 11.77 11.30
CA THR A 371 19.28 12.78 12.22
C THR A 371 17.76 12.90 12.19
N GLU A 372 17.09 12.52 11.11
CA GLU A 372 15.63 12.47 11.07
C GLU A 372 15.08 11.24 11.79
N SER A 373 15.68 10.08 11.50
CA SER A 373 15.31 8.82 12.13
C SER A 373 16.43 7.80 11.91
N PRO A 374 17.00 7.22 12.98
CA PRO A 374 18.08 6.25 12.87
C PRO A 374 17.75 5.10 11.91
N GLY A 375 18.66 4.83 10.97
CA GLY A 375 18.54 3.70 10.05
C GLY A 375 18.59 2.35 10.76
N VAL A 376 17.99 1.34 10.14
CA VAL A 376 17.98 -0.05 10.63
C VAL A 376 18.85 -0.95 9.75
N VAL A 377 18.90 -0.71 8.44
CA VAL A 377 19.74 -1.47 7.52
C VAL A 377 20.64 -0.58 6.66
N ASP A 378 21.77 -1.14 6.22
CA ASP A 378 22.67 -0.53 5.23
C ASP A 378 22.17 -0.74 3.79
N ASP A 379 22.91 -0.21 2.81
CA ASP A 379 22.64 -0.34 1.37
C ASP A 379 22.82 -1.78 0.82
N GLN A 380 23.32 -2.70 1.65
CA GLN A 380 23.40 -4.14 1.41
C GLN A 380 22.28 -4.91 2.15
N LEU A 381 21.29 -4.18 2.67
CA LEU A 381 20.14 -4.68 3.42
C LEU A 381 20.51 -5.33 4.76
N LYS A 382 21.76 -5.18 5.24
CA LYS A 382 22.25 -5.78 6.47
C LYS A 382 21.84 -4.93 7.66
N VAL A 383 21.40 -5.58 8.72
CA VAL A 383 21.00 -4.90 9.96
C VAL A 383 22.24 -4.29 10.64
N HIS A 384 22.17 -3.00 10.95
CA HIS A 384 23.28 -2.28 11.58
C HIS A 384 23.71 -2.94 12.89
N GLY A 385 24.99 -3.27 12.99
CA GLY A 385 25.57 -3.90 14.18
C GLY A 385 25.17 -5.36 14.40
N VAL A 386 24.60 -6.06 13.40
CA VAL A 386 24.28 -7.49 13.48
C VAL A 386 24.84 -8.22 12.26
N LYS A 387 25.74 -9.18 12.50
CA LYS A 387 26.38 -9.92 11.41
C LYS A 387 25.44 -10.99 10.87
N GLY A 388 25.32 -11.08 9.54
CA GLY A 388 24.59 -12.17 8.87
C GLY A 388 23.07 -12.11 9.06
N LEU A 389 22.51 -10.91 9.28
CA LEU A 389 21.08 -10.64 9.31
C LEU A 389 20.75 -9.56 8.28
N ARG A 390 19.75 -9.82 7.42
CA ARG A 390 19.22 -8.85 6.45
C ARG A 390 17.72 -8.72 6.59
N VAL A 391 17.17 -7.55 6.28
CA VAL A 391 15.73 -7.29 6.14
C VAL A 391 15.42 -7.00 4.68
N CYS A 392 14.37 -7.60 4.13
CA CYS A 392 14.04 -7.45 2.71
C CYS A 392 12.53 -7.54 2.51
N ASP A 393 11.88 -6.41 2.69
CA ASP A 393 10.49 -6.16 2.37
C ASP A 393 10.30 -4.63 2.28
N THR A 394 9.06 -4.15 2.18
CA THR A 394 8.79 -2.70 2.11
C THR A 394 9.25 -1.92 3.35
N SER A 395 9.54 -2.58 4.47
CA SER A 395 10.02 -1.90 5.68
C SER A 395 11.36 -1.21 5.49
N ILE A 396 12.16 -1.65 4.52
CA ILE A 396 13.49 -1.06 4.28
C ILE A 396 13.45 0.22 3.45
N PHE A 397 12.31 0.58 2.86
CA PHE A 397 12.24 1.82 2.11
C PHE A 397 12.62 3.01 3.02
N PRO A 398 13.54 3.90 2.60
CA PRO A 398 13.93 5.06 3.41
C PRO A 398 12.73 6.00 3.66
N GLN A 399 11.88 6.10 2.65
CA GLN A 399 10.61 6.81 2.65
C GLN A 399 9.62 6.02 1.78
N ILE A 400 8.32 6.24 1.98
CA ILE A 400 7.31 5.64 1.12
C ILE A 400 7.51 6.10 -0.34
N ILE A 401 7.47 5.13 -1.25
CA ILE A 401 7.49 5.40 -2.69
C ILE A 401 6.09 5.85 -3.08
N SER A 402 5.99 6.90 -3.91
CA SER A 402 4.72 7.51 -4.30
C SER A 402 3.92 6.70 -5.34
N HIS A 403 3.84 5.39 -5.15
CA HIS A 403 3.21 4.41 -6.04
C HIS A 403 2.80 3.15 -5.26
N HIS A 404 2.06 2.25 -5.92
CA HIS A 404 1.73 0.93 -5.39
C HIS A 404 3.00 0.10 -5.11
N LEU A 405 3.13 -0.40 -3.88
CA LEU A 405 4.42 -0.92 -3.39
C LEU A 405 4.77 -2.35 -3.85
N GLN A 406 3.88 -3.02 -4.58
CA GLN A 406 4.07 -4.42 -4.99
C GLN A 406 5.28 -4.59 -5.92
N ALA A 407 5.39 -3.78 -6.98
CA ALA A 407 6.54 -3.87 -7.88
C ALA A 407 7.84 -3.45 -7.19
N PRO A 408 7.89 -2.31 -6.44
CA PRO A 408 9.08 -1.94 -5.67
C PRO A 408 9.59 -2.99 -4.69
N VAL A 409 8.71 -3.69 -3.96
CA VAL A 409 9.17 -4.73 -3.03
C VAL A 409 9.73 -5.95 -3.75
N VAL A 410 9.18 -6.30 -4.92
CA VAL A 410 9.75 -7.37 -5.76
C VAL A 410 11.13 -6.96 -6.27
N MET A 411 11.34 -5.71 -6.69
CA MET A 411 12.68 -5.22 -7.09
C MET A 411 13.70 -5.34 -5.95
N VAL A 412 13.30 -5.00 -4.71
CA VAL A 412 14.14 -5.19 -3.53
C VAL A 412 14.43 -6.66 -3.26
N ALA A 413 13.43 -7.54 -3.43
CA ALA A 413 13.60 -8.98 -3.25
C ALA A 413 14.58 -9.59 -4.28
N GLU A 414 14.48 -9.21 -5.55
CA GLU A 414 15.42 -9.63 -6.60
C GLU A 414 16.83 -9.13 -6.29
N LYS A 415 16.98 -7.85 -5.92
CA LYS A 415 18.27 -7.30 -5.52
C LYS A 415 18.85 -8.03 -4.32
N CYS A 416 18.03 -8.34 -3.31
CA CYS A 416 18.45 -9.09 -2.14
C CYS A 416 18.92 -10.51 -2.51
N ALA A 417 18.21 -11.18 -3.42
CA ALA A 417 18.60 -12.50 -3.91
C ALA A 417 19.99 -12.45 -4.56
N ASP A 418 20.28 -11.43 -5.37
CA ASP A 418 21.60 -11.27 -5.98
C ASP A 418 22.69 -10.95 -4.95
N LEU A 419 22.40 -10.08 -3.97
CA LEU A 419 23.32 -9.80 -2.87
C LEU A 419 23.64 -11.03 -2.01
N ILE A 420 22.71 -11.99 -1.91
CA ILE A 420 22.95 -13.26 -1.23
C ILE A 420 23.81 -14.17 -2.11
N LYS A 421 23.54 -14.29 -3.41
CA LYS A 421 24.34 -15.13 -4.33
C LYS A 421 25.79 -14.68 -4.45
N THR A 422 26.07 -13.37 -4.35
CA THR A 422 27.43 -12.83 -4.50
C THR A 422 28.26 -12.89 -3.22
N HIS A 423 27.63 -13.12 -2.06
CA HIS A 423 28.27 -13.07 -0.74
C HIS A 423 28.09 -14.32 0.11
N GLY A 424 27.32 -15.31 -0.37
CA GLY A 424 27.14 -16.64 0.23
C GLY A 424 27.90 -17.70 -0.55
#